data_AF-A0A945UVE0-F1
#
_entry.id   AF-A0A945UVE0-F1
#
_cell.length_a   1.000
_cell.length_b   1.000
_cell.length_c   1.000
_cell.angle_alpha   90.00
_cell.angle_beta   90.00
_cell.angle_gamma   90.00
#
_symmetry.space_group_name_H-M   'P 1'
#
loop_
_entity.id
_entity.type
_entity.pdbx_description
1 polymer ?
#
loop_
_entity_poly.entity_id
_entity_poly.type
_entity_poly.pdbx_seq_one_letter_code
_entity_poly.pdbx_strand_id
1 'polypeptide(L)'
;MKARTFYSRILSLFVVLFALTGCETTTKRSKTPPPAAFTVKRGDSVMTLIEQMGEPDRKSSIEKSGATGAIWTYQDKMRSKIRMVPDGTRQVAVYDRNTEQTIMVSEPTFTQESSSLDQITEFLIMDGKVISWKQRIDDDKIRIE
;
A
#
# COMPACT_ATOMS: atom_id res chain seq x y z
N MET A 1 14.77 80.69 4.50
CA MET A 1 13.34 80.45 4.81
C MET A 1 12.70 79.63 3.70
N LYS A 2 11.81 78.70 4.09
CA LYS A 2 10.95 77.79 3.29
C LYS A 2 11.59 76.50 2.74
N ALA A 3 11.45 75.48 3.59
CA ALA A 3 11.50 74.05 3.33
C ALA A 3 10.45 73.60 2.29
N ARG A 4 10.70 72.45 1.64
CA ARG A 4 9.84 71.24 1.73
C ARG A 4 10.32 70.12 0.79
N THR A 5 10.41 68.93 1.37
CA THR A 5 10.07 67.60 0.80
C THR A 5 10.77 67.14 -0.48
N PHE A 6 11.60 66.09 -0.38
CA PHE A 6 11.35 64.77 -1.01
C PHE A 6 12.43 63.76 -0.55
N TYR A 7 12.57 63.58 0.77
CA TYR A 7 13.11 62.35 1.33
C TYR A 7 11.99 61.31 1.32
N SER A 8 11.87 60.54 0.24
CA SER A 8 11.06 59.33 0.25
C SER A 8 11.53 58.42 -0.87
N ARG A 9 11.82 57.17 -0.52
CA ARG A 9 12.19 56.04 -1.38
C ARG A 9 13.68 55.80 -1.60
N ILE A 10 14.46 55.97 -0.55
CA ILE A 10 15.47 54.95 -0.22
C ILE A 10 14.74 53.88 0.62
N LEU A 11 15.11 52.62 0.43
CA LEU A 11 14.79 51.47 1.28
C LEU A 11 13.36 50.89 1.17
N SER A 12 13.15 50.03 0.17
CA SER A 12 12.20 48.90 0.24
C SER A 12 12.33 48.14 -1.08
N LEU A 13 12.64 46.85 -1.18
CA LEU A 13 12.97 45.82 -0.22
C LEU A 13 13.56 44.73 -1.14
N PHE A 14 14.88 44.61 -1.16
CA PHE A 14 15.56 43.56 -1.91
C PHE A 14 15.31 42.24 -1.17
N VAL A 15 14.66 41.32 -1.88
CA VAL A 15 14.97 39.88 -1.91
C VAL A 15 15.33 39.25 -0.57
N VAL A 16 14.36 38.63 0.10
CA VAL A 16 14.57 37.29 0.65
C VAL A 16 13.28 36.50 0.45
N LEU A 17 13.28 35.64 -0.57
CA LEU A 17 12.41 34.46 -0.64
C LEU A 17 12.70 33.61 0.60
N PHE A 18 11.98 33.86 1.70
CA PHE A 18 11.89 32.90 2.78
C PHE A 18 10.95 31.79 2.34
N ALA A 19 11.59 30.71 1.88
CA ALA A 19 11.22 29.32 2.05
C ALA A 19 9.77 29.09 2.53
N LEU A 20 8.89 28.84 1.57
CA LEU A 20 7.73 27.99 1.80
C LEU A 20 8.27 26.61 2.21
N THR A 21 8.51 26.41 3.51
CA THR A 21 8.65 25.08 4.11
C THR A 21 7.27 24.44 4.19
N GLY A 22 6.64 24.26 3.03
CA GLY A 22 5.60 23.26 2.86
C GLY A 22 6.30 21.92 2.71
N CYS A 23 6.68 21.31 3.82
CA CYS A 23 6.94 19.87 3.84
C CYS A 23 5.57 19.18 3.74
N GLU A 24 4.91 19.35 2.60
CA GLU A 24 3.79 18.51 2.21
C GLU A 24 4.39 17.14 1.94
N THR A 25 4.49 16.36 3.01
CA THR A 25 4.72 14.93 2.93
C THR A 25 3.42 14.35 2.41
N THR A 26 3.15 14.59 1.12
CA THR A 26 2.17 13.81 0.37
C THR A 26 2.77 12.42 0.33
N THR A 27 2.39 11.61 1.31
CA THR A 27 2.48 10.17 1.27
C THR A 27 1.91 9.80 -0.09
N LYS A 28 2.78 9.47 -1.05
CA LYS A 28 2.36 8.91 -2.33
C LYS A 28 1.55 7.70 -1.94
N ARG A 29 0.22 7.85 -1.97
CA ARG A 29 -0.73 6.74 -1.96
C ARG A 29 -0.19 5.85 -3.07
N SER A 30 0.40 4.71 -2.66
CA SER A 30 0.92 3.70 -3.57
C SER A 30 -0.13 3.56 -4.64
N LYS A 31 0.17 4.05 -5.85
CA LYS A 31 -0.76 3.99 -6.97
C LYS A 31 -0.80 2.50 -7.26
N THR A 32 -1.80 1.85 -6.68
CA THR A 32 -2.07 0.44 -6.83
C THR A 32 -1.86 0.12 -8.31
N PRO A 33 -0.96 -0.83 -8.65
CA PRO A 33 -0.81 -1.25 -10.03
C PRO A 33 -2.20 -1.61 -10.54
N PRO A 34 -2.60 -1.17 -11.74
CA PRO A 34 -3.86 -1.61 -12.28
C PRO A 34 -3.86 -3.15 -12.26
N PRO A 35 -4.94 -3.77 -11.74
CA PRO A 35 -5.17 -5.20 -11.87
C PRO A 35 -4.89 -5.65 -13.29
N ALA A 36 -4.35 -6.86 -13.48
CA ALA A 36 -4.31 -7.46 -14.82
C ALA A 36 -5.71 -7.30 -15.44
N ALA A 37 -5.79 -6.54 -16.54
CA ALA A 37 -7.06 -6.14 -17.11
C ALA A 37 -7.71 -7.36 -17.78
N PHE A 38 -8.54 -8.09 -17.04
CA PHE A 38 -9.37 -9.13 -17.62
C PHE A 38 -10.48 -8.49 -18.45
N THR A 39 -10.84 -9.12 -19.57
CA THR A 39 -11.80 -8.57 -20.54
C THR A 39 -13.18 -9.25 -20.42
N VAL A 40 -13.48 -9.82 -19.25
CA VAL A 40 -14.76 -10.48 -18.97
C VAL A 40 -15.88 -9.44 -18.98
N LYS A 41 -16.96 -9.73 -19.71
CA LYS A 41 -18.17 -8.92 -19.80
C LYS A 41 -19.35 -9.62 -19.15
N ARG A 42 -20.34 -8.83 -18.74
CA ARG A 42 -21.63 -9.37 -18.31
C ARG A 42 -22.25 -10.15 -19.47
N GLY A 43 -22.71 -11.37 -19.19
CA GLY A 43 -23.32 -12.29 -20.16
C GLY A 43 -22.35 -13.32 -20.74
N ASP A 44 -21.05 -13.15 -20.53
CA ASP A 44 -20.03 -14.13 -20.93
C ASP A 44 -20.29 -15.47 -20.23
N SER A 45 -19.96 -16.55 -20.94
CA SER A 45 -20.11 -17.91 -20.42
C SER A 45 -19.06 -18.20 -19.35
N VAL A 46 -19.37 -19.14 -18.45
CA VAL A 46 -18.37 -19.68 -17.51
C VAL A 46 -17.16 -20.29 -18.19
N MET A 47 -17.30 -20.81 -19.41
CA MET A 47 -16.17 -21.34 -20.19
C MET A 47 -15.23 -20.22 -20.63
N THR A 48 -15.79 -19.12 -21.15
CA THR A 48 -15.02 -17.93 -21.49
C THR A 48 -14.31 -17.35 -20.28
N LEU A 49 -14.98 -17.35 -19.12
CA LEU A 49 -14.37 -16.92 -17.86
C LEU A 49 -13.17 -17.82 -17.49
N ILE A 50 -13.30 -19.15 -17.60
CA ILE A 50 -12.21 -20.09 -17.30
C ILE A 50 -11.07 -19.97 -18.31
N GLU A 51 -11.37 -19.77 -19.59
CA GLU A 51 -10.35 -19.55 -20.62
C GLU A 51 -9.52 -18.29 -20.36
N GLN A 52 -10.13 -17.24 -19.81
CA GLN A 52 -9.46 -15.97 -19.54
C GLN A 52 -8.77 -15.92 -18.16
N MET A 53 -9.36 -16.54 -17.15
CA MET A 53 -8.94 -16.40 -15.74
C MET A 53 -8.36 -17.69 -15.14
N GLY A 54 -8.52 -18.83 -15.80
CA GLY A 54 -8.27 -20.16 -15.22
C GLY A 54 -9.42 -20.66 -14.35
N GLU A 55 -9.18 -21.75 -13.61
CA GLU A 55 -10.12 -22.23 -12.59
C GLU A 55 -10.08 -21.29 -11.36
N PRO A 56 -11.23 -21.00 -10.74
CA PRO A 56 -11.25 -20.18 -9.53
C PRO A 56 -10.70 -20.93 -8.32
N ASP A 57 -10.10 -20.20 -7.39
CA ASP A 57 -9.59 -20.74 -6.13
C ASP A 57 -10.71 -21.27 -5.25
N ARG A 58 -11.88 -20.61 -5.27
CA ARG A 58 -13.06 -20.99 -4.48
C ARG A 58 -14.35 -20.82 -5.27
N LYS A 59 -15.27 -21.77 -5.09
CA LYS A 59 -16.64 -21.74 -5.63
C LYS A 59 -17.62 -21.88 -4.46
N SER A 60 -18.59 -20.99 -4.34
CA SER A 60 -19.68 -21.10 -3.37
C SER A 60 -21.03 -20.94 -4.07
N SER A 61 -22.05 -21.67 -3.62
CA SER A 61 -23.42 -21.49 -4.11
C SER A 61 -24.13 -20.40 -3.32
N ILE A 62 -25.03 -19.68 -3.99
CA ILE A 62 -25.95 -18.75 -3.35
C ILE A 62 -27.37 -19.05 -3.78
N GLU A 63 -28.30 -18.97 -2.84
CA GLU A 63 -29.73 -19.04 -3.10
C GLU A 63 -30.38 -17.79 -2.53
N LYS A 64 -31.07 -17.03 -3.38
CA LYS A 64 -31.79 -15.83 -2.93
C LYS A 64 -33.09 -15.69 -3.70
N SER A 65 -34.19 -15.61 -2.96
CA SER A 65 -35.52 -15.35 -3.52
C SER A 65 -35.91 -16.31 -4.65
N GLY A 66 -35.57 -17.60 -4.53
CA GLY A 66 -35.88 -18.63 -5.53
C GLY A 66 -34.94 -18.67 -6.74
N ALA A 67 -33.91 -17.83 -6.77
CA ALA A 67 -32.86 -17.90 -7.78
C ALA A 67 -31.60 -18.55 -7.19
N THR A 68 -31.04 -19.52 -7.91
CA THR A 68 -29.77 -20.17 -7.58
C THR A 68 -28.64 -19.58 -8.42
N GLY A 69 -27.52 -19.30 -7.78
CA GLY A 69 -26.30 -18.82 -8.44
C GLY A 69 -25.05 -19.37 -7.78
N ALA A 70 -23.90 -18.98 -8.30
CA ALA A 70 -22.60 -19.30 -7.74
C ALA A 70 -21.74 -18.04 -7.66
N ILE A 71 -20.92 -17.94 -6.61
CA ILE A 71 -19.84 -16.98 -6.50
C ILE A 71 -18.54 -17.71 -6.74
N TRP A 72 -17.78 -17.27 -7.73
CA TRP A 72 -16.45 -17.77 -8.02
C TRP A 72 -15.41 -16.73 -7.63
N THR A 73 -14.46 -17.13 -6.81
CA THR A 73 -13.45 -16.24 -6.23
C THR A 73 -12.09 -16.58 -6.80
N TYR A 74 -11.41 -15.55 -7.30
CA TYR A 74 -10.03 -15.59 -7.77
C TYR A 74 -9.16 -14.71 -6.87
N GLN A 75 -7.98 -15.19 -6.49
CA GLN A 75 -7.03 -14.51 -5.64
C GLN A 75 -5.67 -14.43 -6.35
N ASP A 76 -5.25 -13.21 -6.66
CA ASP A 76 -3.96 -12.95 -7.32
C ASP A 76 -3.02 -12.18 -6.39
N LYS A 77 -1.76 -12.63 -6.31
CA LYS A 77 -0.75 -11.99 -5.46
C LYS A 77 -0.13 -10.82 -6.20
N MET A 78 -0.49 -9.60 -5.82
CA MET A 78 0.00 -8.41 -6.51
C MET A 78 1.45 -8.08 -6.17
N ARG A 79 1.75 -7.94 -4.86
CA ARG A 79 3.06 -7.51 -4.36
C ARG A 79 3.31 -8.02 -2.96
N SER A 80 4.54 -8.48 -2.74
CA SER A 80 5.08 -8.70 -1.41
C SER A 80 6.09 -7.61 -1.08
N LYS A 81 6.02 -7.06 0.13
CA LYS A 81 7.05 -6.17 0.67
C LYS A 81 7.64 -6.80 1.92
N ILE A 82 8.95 -6.78 2.00
CA ILE A 82 9.70 -7.18 3.19
C ILE A 82 10.28 -5.90 3.80
N ARG A 83 10.19 -5.76 5.12
CA ARG A 83 10.87 -4.70 5.86
C ARG A 83 11.44 -5.23 7.18
N MET A 84 12.58 -4.68 7.58
CA MET A 84 13.10 -4.88 8.93
C MET A 84 12.36 -3.94 9.87
N VAL A 85 11.80 -4.47 10.95
CA VAL A 85 11.13 -3.69 12.00
C VAL A 85 11.82 -3.93 13.34
N PRO A 86 12.00 -2.89 14.17
CA PRO A 86 12.53 -3.08 15.51
C PRO A 86 11.66 -4.05 16.31
N ASP A 87 12.29 -5.04 16.91
CA ASP A 87 11.66 -6.12 17.69
C ASP A 87 11.99 -6.04 19.18
N GLY A 88 13.01 -5.27 19.54
CA GLY A 88 13.42 -5.10 20.92
C GLY A 88 14.83 -4.54 21.00
N THR A 89 15.48 -4.82 22.13
CA THR A 89 16.89 -4.49 22.34
C THR A 89 17.63 -5.68 22.93
N ARG A 90 18.91 -5.80 22.61
CA ARG A 90 19.82 -6.77 23.22
C ARG A 90 21.01 -6.04 23.84
N GLN A 91 21.49 -6.55 24.96
CA GLN A 91 22.69 -6.03 25.60
C GLN A 91 23.92 -6.70 25.00
N VAL A 92 24.85 -5.90 24.48
CA VAL A 92 26.10 -6.36 23.89
C VAL A 92 27.26 -5.83 24.71
N ALA A 93 28.18 -6.72 25.09
CA ALA A 93 29.42 -6.35 25.76
C ALA A 93 30.40 -5.81 24.71
N VAL A 94 30.75 -4.53 24.82
CA VAL A 94 31.71 -3.86 23.94
C VAL A 94 32.94 -3.50 24.74
N TYR A 95 34.11 -3.90 24.26
CA TYR A 95 35.39 -3.53 24.85
C TYR A 95 35.82 -2.16 24.36
N ASP A 96 35.95 -1.20 25.29
CA ASP A 96 36.48 0.12 25.02
C ASP A 96 38.00 0.12 25.18
N ARG A 97 38.72 0.36 24.07
CA ARG A 97 40.18 0.40 24.05
C ARG A 97 40.77 1.62 24.75
N ASN A 98 40.01 2.70 24.94
CA ASN A 98 40.52 3.92 25.56
C ASN A 98 40.49 3.83 27.09
N THR A 99 39.47 3.15 27.63
CA THR A 99 39.29 2.99 29.08
C THR A 99 39.68 1.60 29.58
N GLU A 100 40.03 0.69 28.67
CA GLU A 100 40.35 -0.73 28.92
C GLU A 100 39.22 -1.49 29.65
N GLN A 101 37.99 -1.01 29.54
CA GLN A 101 36.82 -1.56 30.21
C GLN A 101 35.84 -2.21 29.23
N THR A 102 35.11 -3.21 29.71
CA THR A 102 33.96 -3.75 28.98
C THR A 102 32.70 -3.05 29.46
N ILE A 103 31.99 -2.39 28.54
CA ILE A 103 30.72 -1.72 28.82
C ILE A 103 29.57 -2.48 28.16
N MET A 104 28.41 -2.48 28.81
CA MET A 104 27.18 -3.04 28.23
C MET A 104 26.47 -1.96 27.42
N VAL A 105 26.30 -2.19 26.12
CA VAL A 105 25.59 -1.30 25.20
C VAL A 105 24.31 -1.96 24.75
N SER A 106 23.21 -1.22 24.81
CA SER A 106 21.91 -1.67 24.31
C SER A 106 21.83 -1.42 22.80
N GLU A 107 21.80 -2.49 22.02
CA GLU A 107 21.59 -2.45 20.57
C GLU A 107 20.14 -2.83 20.22
N PRO A 108 19.50 -2.17 19.24
CA PRO A 108 18.19 -2.60 18.76
C PRO A 108 18.29 -3.96 18.06
N THR A 109 17.35 -4.85 18.34
CA THR A 109 17.11 -6.06 17.54
C THR A 109 16.05 -5.77 16.48
N PHE A 110 16.20 -6.40 15.32
CA PHE A 110 15.27 -6.26 14.21
C PHE A 110 14.73 -7.62 13.82
N THR A 111 13.43 -7.67 13.53
CA THR A 111 12.78 -8.84 12.92
C THR A 111 12.29 -8.50 11.52
N GLN A 112 12.01 -9.52 10.73
CA GLN A 112 11.51 -9.39 9.38
C GLN A 112 9.97 -9.41 9.40
N GLU A 113 9.36 -8.33 8.90
CA GLU A 113 7.92 -8.30 8.62
C GLU A 113 7.69 -8.42 7.12
N SER A 114 6.79 -9.32 6.73
CA SER A 114 6.34 -9.45 5.35
C SER A 114 4.89 -8.99 5.24
N SER A 115 4.59 -8.16 4.25
CA SER A 115 3.22 -7.80 3.89
C SER A 115 2.95 -8.20 2.46
N SER A 116 1.84 -8.89 2.20
CA SER A 116 1.37 -9.22 0.86
C SER A 116 0.07 -8.49 0.56
N LEU A 117 -0.01 -7.94 -0.65
CA LEU A 117 -1.25 -7.43 -1.21
C LEU A 117 -1.85 -8.49 -2.13
N ASP A 118 -3.02 -8.97 -1.74
CA ASP A 118 -3.79 -9.94 -2.50
C ASP A 118 -4.98 -9.26 -3.15
N GLN A 119 -5.11 -9.45 -4.45
CA GLN A 119 -6.26 -8.99 -5.21
C GLN A 119 -7.30 -10.09 -5.26
N ILE A 120 -8.47 -9.83 -4.71
CA ILE A 120 -9.59 -10.77 -4.73
C ILE A 120 -10.65 -10.29 -5.72
N THR A 121 -10.97 -11.12 -6.70
CA THR A 121 -12.04 -10.90 -7.67
C THR A 121 -13.14 -11.93 -7.47
N GLU A 122 -14.36 -11.48 -7.21
CA GLU A 122 -15.53 -12.33 -7.02
C GLU A 122 -16.52 -12.12 -8.17
N PHE A 123 -16.77 -13.18 -8.94
CA PHE A 123 -17.76 -13.22 -10.01
C PHE A 123 -19.05 -13.84 -9.50
N LEU A 124 -20.18 -13.17 -9.73
CA LEU A 124 -21.50 -13.75 -9.59
C LEU A 124 -21.89 -14.40 -10.92
N ILE A 125 -22.18 -15.69 -10.84
CA ILE A 125 -22.60 -16.53 -11.94
C ILE A 125 -24.04 -16.98 -11.71
N MET A 126 -24.86 -16.85 -12.73
CA MET A 126 -26.21 -17.43 -12.78
C MET A 126 -26.42 -18.04 -14.15
N ASP A 127 -27.06 -19.21 -14.20
CA ASP A 127 -27.34 -19.93 -15.45
C ASP A 127 -26.10 -20.10 -16.36
N GLY A 128 -24.94 -20.38 -15.74
CA GLY A 128 -23.67 -20.54 -16.46
C GLY A 128 -23.12 -19.27 -17.11
N LYS A 129 -23.60 -18.09 -16.71
CA LYS A 129 -23.18 -16.78 -17.23
C LYS A 129 -22.74 -15.84 -16.14
N VAL A 130 -21.78 -14.98 -16.46
CA VAL A 130 -21.32 -13.89 -15.58
C VAL A 130 -22.37 -12.79 -15.52
N ILE A 131 -22.88 -12.49 -14.33
CA ILE A 131 -23.92 -11.46 -14.12
C ILE A 131 -23.30 -10.18 -13.56
N SER A 132 -22.36 -10.32 -12.64
CA SER A 132 -21.62 -9.20 -12.06
C SER A 132 -20.30 -9.67 -11.50
N TRP A 133 -19.43 -8.72 -11.19
CA TRP A 133 -18.21 -8.98 -10.43
C TRP A 133 -17.90 -7.81 -9.53
N LYS A 134 -17.13 -8.09 -8.49
CA LYS A 134 -16.53 -7.07 -7.63
C LYS A 134 -15.09 -7.44 -7.37
N GLN A 135 -14.29 -6.42 -7.13
CA GLN A 135 -12.87 -6.57 -6.88
C GLN A 135 -12.48 -5.82 -5.62
N ARG A 136 -11.64 -6.45 -4.79
CA ARG A 136 -11.04 -5.84 -3.60
C ARG A 136 -9.56 -6.19 -3.51
N ILE A 137 -8.85 -5.44 -2.67
CA ILE A 137 -7.44 -5.69 -2.34
C ILE A 137 -7.38 -5.87 -0.84
N ASP A 138 -6.87 -7.02 -0.42
CA ASP A 138 -6.66 -7.37 0.98
C ASP A 138 -5.16 -7.23 1.29
N ASP A 139 -4.84 -6.58 2.41
CA ASP A 139 -3.47 -6.40 2.93
C ASP A 139 -3.26 -7.42 4.04
N ASP A 140 -2.51 -8.47 3.76
CA ASP A 140 -2.15 -9.49 4.74
C ASP A 140 -0.75 -9.20 5.28
N LYS A 141 -0.64 -9.04 6.61
CA LYS A 141 0.61 -8.73 7.30
C LYS A 141 1.00 -9.90 8.17
N ILE A 142 2.12 -10.51 7.83
CA ILE A 142 2.67 -11.67 8.53
C ILE A 142 4.02 -11.26 9.14
N ARG A 143 4.09 -11.32 10.46
CA ARG A 143 5.36 -11.27 11.20
C ARG A 143 6.05 -12.61 11.02
N ILE A 144 7.29 -12.61 10.55
CA ILE A 144 8.09 -13.82 10.44
C ILE A 144 8.89 -13.91 11.75
N GLU A 145 8.55 -14.88 12.59
CA GLU A 145 9.26 -15.19 13.85
C GLU A 145 10.54 -15.99 13.60
#